data_AF-A0A6M2E0X1-F1
#
_entry.id   AF-A0A6M2E0X1-F1
#
_cell.length_a   1.000
_cell.length_b   1.000
_cell.length_c   1.000
_cell.angle_alpha   90.00
_cell.angle_beta   90.00
_cell.angle_gamma   90.00
#
_symmetry.space_group_name_H-M   'P 1'
#
loop_
_entity.id
_entity.type
_entity.pdbx_description
1 polymer ?
#
loop_
_entity_poly.entity_id
_entity_poly.type
_entity_poly.pdbx_seq_one_letter_code
_entity_poly.pdbx_strand_id
1 'polypeptide(L)'
;MLFSTLVFSLLLINCLSRDEFPYINLPEEHIPQYFFNFPQLRKECENSLNCPYKKFINVTSCWGYEYGCTDQNIFAKPSCPGDHRGWVKDKKTQIETFSYQGDFGYVKEQRGELRVICSPTFAHDSSLECSHYLRYHNYIHIIIEIYTKGMGV
;
A
#
# COMPACT_ATOMS: atom_id res chain seq x y z
N MET A 1 -4.94 5.27 55.05
CA MET A 1 -5.41 4.23 54.10
C MET A 1 -6.07 4.85 52.86
N LEU A 2 -7.04 5.76 53.01
CA LEU A 2 -7.72 6.46 51.90
C LEU A 2 -6.79 7.21 50.92
N PHE A 3 -5.72 7.84 51.41
CA PHE A 3 -4.78 8.57 50.55
C PHE A 3 -3.94 7.64 49.67
N SER A 4 -3.52 6.50 50.23
CA SER A 4 -2.76 5.48 49.50
C SER A 4 -3.61 4.80 48.44
N THR A 5 -4.90 4.58 48.70
CA THR A 5 -5.83 4.03 47.70
C THR A 5 -6.15 5.04 46.59
N LEU A 6 -6.23 6.33 46.91
CA LEU A 6 -6.42 7.42 45.92
C LEU A 6 -5.23 7.59 44.98
N VAL A 7 -4.01 7.53 45.53
CA VAL A 7 -2.78 7.58 44.73
C VAL A 7 -2.64 6.34 43.85
N PHE A 8 -2.97 5.14 44.36
CA PHE A 8 -2.94 3.90 43.58
C PHE A 8 -4.01 3.89 42.47
N SER A 9 -5.20 4.46 42.70
CA SER A 9 -6.24 4.59 41.68
C SER A 9 -5.90 5.66 40.63
N LEU A 10 -5.29 6.79 41.01
CA LEU A 10 -4.75 7.78 40.06
C LEU A 10 -3.60 7.22 39.20
N LEU A 11 -2.75 6.36 39.76
CA LEU A 11 -1.69 5.65 39.02
C LEU A 11 -2.25 4.58 38.07
N LEU A 12 -3.30 3.86 38.46
CA LEU A 12 -3.98 2.89 37.59
C LEU A 12 -4.69 3.56 36.39
N ILE A 13 -5.25 4.77 36.58
CA ILE A 13 -5.88 5.55 35.49
C ILE A 13 -4.85 6.00 34.45
N ASN A 14 -3.64 6.36 34.87
CA ASN A 14 -2.56 6.78 33.95
C ASN A 14 -1.80 5.59 33.30
N CYS A 15 -1.93 4.37 33.85
CA CYS A 15 -1.39 3.15 33.24
C CYS A 15 -2.31 2.53 32.17
N LEU A 16 -3.56 2.99 32.04
CA LEU A 16 -4.35 2.74 30.82
C LEU A 16 -3.80 3.66 29.74
N SER A 17 -2.65 3.24 29.19
CA SER A 17 -1.98 3.83 28.05
C SER A 17 -3.02 4.32 27.04
N ARG A 18 -2.96 5.62 26.75
CA ARG A 18 -3.64 6.20 25.59
C ARG A 18 -3.21 5.38 24.38
N ASP A 19 -4.09 4.50 23.92
CA ASP A 19 -3.88 3.67 22.74
C ASP A 19 -3.89 4.61 21.55
N GLU A 20 -2.73 5.20 21.25
CA GLU A 20 -2.54 6.20 20.22
C GLU A 20 -2.16 5.46 18.94
N PHE A 21 -3.09 5.48 17.98
CA PHE A 21 -2.89 4.82 16.70
C PHE A 21 -1.78 5.53 15.91
N PRO A 22 -0.84 4.80 15.28
CA PRO A 22 0.29 5.41 14.58
C PRO A 22 -0.19 6.31 13.44
N TYR A 23 0.48 7.45 13.29
CA TYR A 23 0.24 8.34 12.17
C TYR A 23 0.71 7.68 10.86
N ILE A 24 -0.17 7.65 9.87
CA ILE A 24 0.12 7.16 8.53
C ILE A 24 0.55 8.36 7.68
N ASN A 25 1.80 8.33 7.21
CA ASN A 25 2.36 9.38 6.33
C ASN A 25 1.86 9.22 4.88
N LEU A 26 0.56 9.39 4.69
CA LEU A 26 -0.12 9.38 3.40
C LEU A 26 -1.22 10.46 3.36
N PRO A 27 -1.53 11.03 2.18
CA PRO A 27 -2.73 11.83 2.02
C PRO A 27 -3.98 11.06 2.45
N GLU A 28 -4.94 11.76 3.09
CA GLU A 28 -6.14 11.11 3.63
C GLU A 28 -6.96 10.35 2.57
N GLU A 29 -6.96 10.85 1.34
CA GLU A 29 -7.64 10.22 0.19
C GLU A 29 -7.09 8.82 -0.16
N HIS A 30 -5.84 8.53 0.23
CA HIS A 30 -5.18 7.25 -0.02
C HIS A 30 -5.32 6.24 1.13
N ILE A 31 -5.92 6.64 2.25
CA ILE A 31 -6.07 5.78 3.43
C ILE A 31 -6.95 4.54 3.16
N PRO A 32 -8.07 4.62 2.40
CA PRO A 32 -8.85 3.43 2.06
C PRO A 32 -8.04 2.36 1.30
N GLN A 33 -7.21 2.76 0.33
CA GLN A 33 -6.36 1.86 -0.46
C GLN A 33 -5.23 1.29 0.39
N TYR A 34 -4.69 2.09 1.32
CA TYR A 34 -3.73 1.61 2.30
C TYR A 34 -4.35 0.54 3.21
N PHE A 35 -5.55 0.77 3.76
CA PHE A 35 -6.28 -0.22 4.54
C PHE A 35 -6.70 -1.47 3.76
N PHE A 36 -6.88 -1.36 2.44
CA PHE A 36 -7.08 -2.51 1.57
C PHE A 36 -5.85 -3.42 1.53
N ASN A 37 -4.64 -2.84 1.47
CA ASN A 37 -3.38 -3.57 1.44
C ASN A 37 -2.92 -4.07 2.82
N PHE A 38 -3.33 -3.41 3.91
CA PHE A 38 -2.95 -3.75 5.29
C PHE A 38 -4.18 -4.03 6.16
N PRO A 39 -4.87 -5.18 5.97
CA PRO A 39 -6.11 -5.48 6.67
C PRO A 39 -5.95 -5.64 8.18
N GLN A 40 -4.78 -6.08 8.67
CA GLN A 40 -4.47 -6.10 10.11
C GLN A 40 -4.50 -4.68 10.70
N LEU A 41 -3.83 -3.73 10.04
CA LEU A 41 -3.78 -2.34 10.49
C LEU A 41 -5.17 -1.67 10.45
N ARG A 42 -5.99 -2.01 9.45
CA ARG A 42 -7.41 -1.58 9.42
C ARG A 42 -8.16 -2.06 10.66
N LYS A 43 -8.00 -3.33 11.05
CA LYS A 43 -8.64 -3.90 12.27
C LYS A 43 -8.11 -3.25 13.54
N GLU A 44 -6.82 -2.96 13.62
CA GLU A 44 -6.23 -2.22 14.75
C GLU A 44 -6.85 -0.81 14.87
N CYS A 45 -7.01 -0.09 13.75
CA CYS A 45 -7.67 1.22 13.73
C CYS A 45 -9.15 1.13 14.13
N GLU A 46 -9.86 0.07 13.70
CA GLU A 46 -11.25 -0.17 14.06
C GLU A 46 -11.43 -0.36 15.57
N ASN A 47 -10.54 -1.15 16.18
CA ASN A 47 -10.56 -1.44 17.62
C ASN A 47 -10.03 -0.29 18.49
N SER A 48 -9.12 0.53 17.97
CA SER A 48 -8.54 1.65 18.71
C SER A 48 -9.58 2.75 18.94
N LEU A 49 -9.65 3.29 20.16
CA LEU A 49 -10.52 4.43 20.48
C LEU A 49 -10.06 5.72 19.78
N ASN A 50 -8.75 5.91 19.60
CA ASN A 50 -8.15 7.16 19.14
C ASN A 50 -7.69 7.13 17.67
N CYS A 51 -8.12 6.15 16.86
CA CYS A 51 -7.71 6.14 15.46
C CYS A 51 -8.28 7.36 14.70
N PRO A 52 -7.43 8.23 14.10
CA PRO A 52 -7.90 9.41 13.37
C PRO A 52 -8.59 9.04 12.04
N TYR A 53 -8.41 7.81 11.58
CA TYR A 53 -8.85 7.33 10.27
C TYR A 53 -10.16 6.52 10.32
N LYS A 54 -10.90 6.55 11.44
CA LYS A 54 -12.15 5.77 11.61
C LYS A 54 -13.18 5.97 10.49
N LYS A 55 -13.24 7.17 9.91
CA LYS A 55 -14.12 7.49 8.78
C LYS A 55 -13.88 6.63 7.54
N PHE A 56 -12.70 6.02 7.41
CA PHE A 56 -12.32 5.19 6.27
C PHE A 56 -12.49 3.69 6.50
N ILE A 57 -12.86 3.25 7.71
CA ILE A 57 -12.96 1.81 8.05
C ILE A 57 -13.98 1.06 7.20
N ASN A 58 -15.08 1.70 6.80
CA ASN A 58 -16.13 1.06 5.98
C ASN A 58 -16.00 1.39 4.48
N VAL A 59 -14.92 2.07 4.09
CA VAL A 59 -14.67 2.42 2.68
C VAL A 59 -13.79 1.34 2.07
N THR A 60 -14.28 0.70 1.03
CA THR A 60 -13.50 -0.26 0.24
C THR A 60 -13.03 0.43 -1.04
N SER A 61 -11.73 0.67 -1.14
CA SER A 61 -11.11 1.15 -2.37
C SER A 61 -9.68 0.62 -2.48
N CYS A 62 -9.17 0.47 -3.69
CA CYS A 62 -7.83 -0.06 -4.01
C CYS A 62 -7.22 0.71 -5.18
N TRP A 63 -5.90 0.61 -5.39
CA TRP A 63 -5.23 1.28 -6.51
C TRP A 63 -5.49 0.61 -7.85
N GLY A 64 -5.83 -0.68 -7.86
CA GLY A 64 -6.19 -1.43 -9.08
C GLY A 64 -5.24 -2.57 -9.43
N TYR A 65 -4.04 -2.57 -8.84
CA TYR A 65 -3.03 -3.61 -9.07
C TYR A 65 -3.10 -4.76 -8.06
N GLU A 66 -3.82 -4.56 -6.95
CA GLU A 66 -3.92 -5.52 -5.88
C GLU A 66 -4.78 -6.73 -6.26
N TYR A 67 -4.44 -7.89 -5.68
CA TYR A 67 -5.28 -9.08 -5.82
C TYR A 67 -6.64 -8.87 -5.15
N GLY A 68 -7.72 -9.24 -5.83
CA GLY A 68 -9.10 -9.04 -5.34
C GLY A 68 -9.64 -7.62 -5.47
N CYS A 69 -8.88 -6.67 -6.04
CA CYS A 69 -9.38 -5.36 -6.39
C CYS A 69 -10.32 -5.45 -7.61
N THR A 70 -11.56 -5.03 -7.45
CA THR A 70 -12.57 -5.00 -8.53
C THR A 70 -12.66 -3.62 -9.15
N ASP A 71 -13.13 -3.54 -10.39
CA ASP A 71 -13.30 -2.27 -11.11
C ASP A 71 -14.15 -1.24 -10.36
N GLN A 72 -15.05 -1.68 -9.48
CA GLN A 72 -15.91 -0.78 -8.69
C GLN A 72 -15.16 -0.11 -7.54
N ASN A 73 -14.07 -0.72 -7.09
CA ASN A 73 -13.29 -0.27 -5.93
C ASN A 73 -12.04 0.52 -6.33
N ILE A 74 -11.71 0.61 -7.62
CA ILE A 74 -10.54 1.35 -8.11
C ILE A 74 -10.66 2.84 -7.74
N PHE A 75 -9.64 3.37 -7.07
CA PHE A 75 -9.60 4.75 -6.57
C PHE A 75 -9.82 5.80 -7.65
N ALA A 76 -9.09 5.69 -8.75
CA ALA A 76 -9.13 6.66 -9.84
C ALA A 76 -9.30 5.93 -11.16
N LYS A 77 -10.38 6.23 -11.87
CA LYS A 77 -10.54 5.83 -13.26
C LYS A 77 -10.23 7.04 -14.15
N PRO A 78 -9.32 6.89 -15.12
CA PRO A 78 -8.99 8.00 -16.00
C PRO A 78 -10.22 8.36 -16.85
N SER A 79 -10.41 9.67 -17.04
CA SER A 79 -11.36 10.20 -18.01
C SER A 79 -10.59 10.62 -19.26
N CYS A 80 -10.96 10.08 -20.42
CA CYS A 80 -10.32 10.39 -21.69
C CYS A 80 -11.28 11.20 -22.59
N PRO A 81 -11.39 12.52 -22.38
CA PRO A 81 -12.19 13.38 -23.24
C PRO A 81 -11.55 13.45 -24.64
N GLY A 82 -12.35 13.29 -25.70
CA GLY A 82 -11.88 13.27 -27.09
C GLY A 82 -12.36 12.04 -27.86
N ASP A 83 -12.00 11.90 -29.12
CA ASP A 83 -12.28 10.68 -29.88
C ASP A 83 -11.15 9.64 -29.69
N HIS A 84 -11.46 8.37 -29.89
CA HIS A 84 -10.52 7.24 -29.79
C HIS A 84 -9.79 6.95 -31.12
N ARG A 85 -10.10 7.71 -32.18
CA ARG A 85 -9.57 7.49 -33.54
C ARG A 85 -8.04 7.58 -33.56
N GLY A 86 -7.39 6.52 -34.05
CA GLY A 86 -5.96 6.50 -34.40
C GLY A 86 -5.16 5.36 -33.75
N TRP A 87 -5.31 5.15 -32.44
CA TRP A 87 -4.47 4.21 -31.68
C TRP A 87 -5.21 2.98 -31.13
N VAL A 88 -6.54 3.03 -30.97
CA VAL A 88 -7.34 1.96 -30.37
C VAL A 88 -8.72 1.82 -31.04
N LYS A 89 -9.34 0.64 -30.90
CA LYS A 89 -10.61 0.30 -31.60
C LYS A 89 -11.86 0.92 -30.98
N ASP A 90 -11.83 1.20 -29.67
CA ASP A 90 -12.95 1.73 -28.92
C ASP A 90 -12.45 2.45 -27.64
N LYS A 91 -13.37 3.14 -26.96
CA LYS A 91 -13.08 3.91 -25.75
C LYS A 91 -12.64 3.08 -24.55
N LYS A 92 -13.17 1.86 -24.40
CA LYS A 92 -12.77 0.96 -23.32
C LYS A 92 -11.31 0.55 -23.51
N THR A 93 -10.96 0.15 -24.72
CA THR A 93 -9.58 -0.17 -25.10
C THR A 93 -8.64 1.03 -24.87
N GLN A 94 -9.09 2.28 -25.09
CA GLN A 94 -8.30 3.48 -24.78
C GLN A 94 -7.92 3.57 -23.30
N ILE A 95 -8.90 3.41 -22.42
CA ILE A 95 -8.72 3.47 -20.96
C ILE A 95 -7.85 2.31 -20.47
N GLU A 96 -8.09 1.10 -20.98
CA GLU A 96 -7.27 -0.07 -20.67
C GLU A 96 -5.82 0.11 -21.11
N THR A 97 -5.60 0.63 -22.32
CA THR A 97 -4.24 0.90 -22.85
C THR A 97 -3.51 1.90 -21.97
N PHE A 98 -4.18 2.99 -21.57
CA PHE A 98 -3.60 3.94 -20.62
C PHE A 98 -3.24 3.25 -19.29
N SER A 99 -4.15 2.43 -18.77
CA SER A 99 -3.92 1.71 -17.51
C SER A 99 -2.68 0.81 -17.56
N TYR A 100 -2.52 0.03 -18.63
CA TYR A 100 -1.38 -0.89 -18.78
C TYR A 100 -0.06 -0.21 -19.15
N GLN A 101 -0.08 0.99 -19.73
CA GLN A 101 1.13 1.67 -20.18
C GLN A 101 1.63 2.76 -19.23
N GLY A 102 0.73 3.43 -18.52
CA GLY A 102 1.05 4.65 -17.76
C GLY A 102 0.43 4.73 -16.37
N ASP A 103 -0.29 3.69 -15.93
CA ASP A 103 -0.95 3.65 -14.62
C ASP A 103 -0.70 2.31 -13.91
N PHE A 104 -1.45 2.04 -12.84
CA PHE A 104 -1.36 0.83 -12.03
C PHE A 104 -1.60 -0.49 -12.77
N GLY A 105 -2.16 -0.48 -13.99
CA GLY A 105 -2.23 -1.67 -14.84
C GLY A 105 -0.85 -2.21 -15.20
N TYR A 106 0.14 -1.34 -15.41
CA TYR A 106 1.54 -1.75 -15.61
C TYR A 106 2.08 -2.48 -14.38
N VAL A 107 1.88 -1.92 -13.19
CA VAL A 107 2.32 -2.52 -11.92
C VAL A 107 1.66 -3.89 -11.71
N LYS A 108 0.38 -4.02 -12.06
CA LYS A 108 -0.36 -5.28 -11.98
C LYS A 108 0.28 -6.37 -12.86
N GLU A 109 0.62 -6.03 -14.10
CA GLU A 109 1.30 -6.94 -15.02
C GLU A 109 2.67 -7.35 -14.48
N GLN A 110 3.49 -6.37 -14.10
CA GLN A 110 4.83 -6.64 -13.56
C GLN A 110 4.81 -7.54 -12.31
N ARG A 111 3.83 -7.36 -11.43
CA ARG A 111 3.64 -8.23 -10.26
C ARG A 111 3.18 -9.63 -10.63
N GLY A 112 2.34 -9.77 -11.66
CA GLY A 112 1.87 -11.06 -12.17
C GLY A 112 2.98 -11.89 -12.84
N GLU A 113 4.03 -11.22 -13.31
CA GLU A 113 5.18 -11.85 -13.96
C GLU A 113 6.32 -12.22 -13.00
N LEU A 114 6.22 -11.87 -11.71
CA LEU A 114 7.26 -12.12 -10.73
C LEU A 114 7.61 -13.61 -10.65
N ARG A 115 8.91 -13.90 -10.74
CA ARG A 115 9.47 -15.23 -10.52
C ARG A 115 10.58 -15.16 -9.49
N VAL A 116 10.65 -16.19 -8.66
CA VAL A 116 11.72 -16.31 -7.68
C VAL A 116 13.05 -16.54 -8.42
N ILE A 117 14.01 -15.63 -8.19
CA ILE A 117 15.39 -15.76 -8.66
C ILE A 117 16.26 -16.34 -7.56
N CYS A 118 16.03 -15.90 -6.32
CA CYS A 118 16.72 -16.39 -5.13
C CYS A 118 15.71 -16.65 -4.01
N SER A 119 15.65 -17.92 -3.57
CA SER A 119 14.83 -18.33 -2.43
C SER A 119 15.65 -18.28 -1.13
N PRO A 120 15.08 -17.78 -0.03
CA PRO A 120 15.72 -17.83 1.28
C PRO A 120 15.69 -19.27 1.82
N THR A 121 16.72 -19.66 2.57
CA THR A 121 16.74 -20.96 3.26
C THR A 121 16.28 -20.82 4.71
N PHE A 122 16.60 -19.69 5.34
CA PHE A 122 16.22 -19.33 6.70
C PHE A 122 15.46 -17.99 6.73
N ALA A 123 14.76 -17.71 7.83
CA ALA A 123 13.89 -16.53 7.96
C ALA A 123 14.62 -15.18 7.83
N HIS A 124 15.93 -15.14 8.10
CA HIS A 124 16.75 -13.92 8.02
C HIS A 124 17.57 -13.83 6.73
N ASP A 125 17.46 -14.81 5.85
CA ASP A 125 18.14 -14.77 4.56
C ASP A 125 17.46 -13.75 3.64
N SER A 126 18.20 -13.32 2.62
CA SER A 126 17.68 -12.48 1.55
C SER A 126 16.83 -13.29 0.57
N SER A 127 15.80 -12.66 0.02
CA SER A 127 15.02 -13.21 -1.09
C SER A 127 14.90 -12.19 -2.22
N LEU A 128 14.84 -12.70 -3.46
CA LEU A 128 14.69 -11.87 -4.66
C LEU A 128 13.72 -12.51 -5.64
N GLU A 129 12.70 -11.74 -5.99
CA GLU A 129 11.77 -12.03 -7.08
C GLU A 129 11.86 -10.94 -8.14
N CYS A 130 11.85 -11.33 -9.41
CA CYS A 130 11.97 -10.41 -10.53
C CYS A 130 10.92 -10.68 -11.59
N SER A 131 10.44 -9.61 -12.23
CA SER A 131 9.65 -9.71 -13.45
C SER A 131 10.53 -9.99 -14.66
N HIS A 132 9.91 -10.18 -15.83
CA HIS A 132 10.65 -10.38 -17.06
C HIS A 132 11.63 -9.22 -17.33
N TYR A 133 12.85 -9.59 -17.74
CA TYR A 133 13.92 -8.63 -18.03
C TYR A 133 14.33 -7.74 -16.86
N LEU A 134 14.07 -8.14 -15.61
CA LEU A 134 14.48 -7.39 -14.40
C LEU A 134 13.90 -5.96 -14.37
N ARG A 135 12.68 -5.76 -14.87
CA ARG A 135 12.04 -4.42 -14.88
C ARG A 135 11.44 -4.06 -13.53
N TYR A 136 10.98 -5.06 -12.79
CA TYR A 136 10.36 -4.91 -11.49
C TYR A 136 10.93 -5.97 -10.53
N HIS A 137 11.14 -5.58 -9.28
CA HIS A 137 11.77 -6.41 -8.26
C HIS A 137 10.97 -6.37 -6.97
N ASN A 138 10.85 -7.52 -6.32
CA ASN A 138 10.38 -7.65 -4.95
C ASN A 138 11.50 -8.34 -4.14
N TYR A 139 11.85 -7.78 -2.99
CA TYR A 139 12.99 -8.25 -2.22
C TYR A 139 12.81 -8.09 -0.72
N ILE A 140 13.44 -8.98 0.04
CA ILE A 140 13.47 -8.97 1.50
C ILE A 140 14.93 -9.11 1.95
N HIS A 141 15.33 -8.35 2.98
CA HIS A 141 16.68 -8.36 3.57
C HIS A 141 17.82 -8.19 2.53
N ILE A 142 17.65 -7.33 1.51
CA ILE A 142 18.69 -7.00 0.52
C ILE A 142 19.36 -5.67 0.87
N ILE A 143 20.68 -5.60 0.67
CA ILE A 143 21.46 -4.36 0.68
C ILE A 143 21.68 -3.94 -0.78
N ILE A 144 21.29 -2.70 -1.12
CA ILE A 144 21.50 -2.12 -2.45
C ILE A 144 22.59 -1.07 -2.35
N GLU A 145 23.72 -1.31 -3.02
CA GLU A 145 24.79 -0.34 -3.16
C GLU A 145 24.60 0.45 -4.47
N ILE A 146 24.33 1.75 -4.36
CA ILE A 146 24.21 2.65 -5.50
C ILE A 146 25.51 3.43 -5.64
N TYR A 147 26.25 3.16 -6.71
CA TYR A 147 27.44 3.95 -7.05
C TYR A 147 27.06 5.06 -8.03
N THR A 148 27.11 6.31 -7.58
CA THR A 148 27.06 7.45 -8.49
C THR A 148 28.45 7.65 -9.07
N LYS A 149 28.66 7.19 -10.30
CA LYS A 149 29.85 7.60 -11.04
C LYS A 149 29.65 9.08 -11.38
N GLY A 150 30.32 9.97 -10.64
CA GLY A 150 30.30 11.41 -10.91
C GLY A 150 30.64 11.63 -12.38
N MET A 151 29.69 12.17 -13.14
CA MET A 151 29.98 12.74 -14.44
C MET A 151 30.84 13.97 -14.16
N GLY A 152 32.16 13.78 -14.16
CA GLY A 152 33.11 14.88 -14.24
C GLY A 152 32.81 15.63 -15.53
N VAL A 153 32.30 16.84 -15.38
CA VAL A 153 32.09 17.83 -16.44
C VAL A 153 33.44 18.31 -16.96
#